data_AF-A0AA42UFX4-F1
#
_entry.id   AF-A0AA42UFX4-F1
#
_cell.length_a   1.000
_cell.length_b   1.000
_cell.length_c   1.000
_cell.angle_alpha   90.00
_cell.angle_beta   90.00
_cell.angle_gamma   90.00
#
_symmetry.space_group_name_H-M   'P 1'
#
loop_
_entity.id
_entity.type
_entity.pdbx_description
1 polymer ?
#
loop_
_entity_poly.entity_id
_entity_poly.type
_entity_poly.pdbx_seq_one_letter_code
_entity_poly.pdbx_strand_id
1 'polypeptide(L)'
;MSNYVSIPELADMGFKGDRIPGVGCSPNVHKTFEGFHISYRDDDGGYGGPTTAIVLSGRVFFVLNGAHCKELNELACTDGIDGCIGYFIANLGQANKHSEHRMATRIAFDRFNLFETTLQVIGQENLSSLTKAIEIQSN
;
A
#
# COMPACT_ATOMS: atom_id res chain seq x y z
N MET A 1 -3.03 -9.76 18.01
CA MET A 1 -4.13 -9.75 17.02
C MET A 1 -3.72 -10.66 15.87
N SER A 2 -4.66 -11.36 15.23
CA SER A 2 -4.32 -12.25 14.11
C SER A 2 -3.73 -11.41 12.97
N ASN A 3 -2.52 -11.75 12.50
CA ASN A 3 -1.83 -11.04 11.41
C ASN A 3 -2.41 -11.34 10.02
N TYR A 4 -3.56 -12.01 9.96
CA TYR A 4 -4.16 -12.54 8.75
C TYR A 4 -5.63 -12.13 8.67
N VAL A 5 -6.08 -11.86 7.45
CA VAL A 5 -7.50 -11.67 7.12
C VAL A 5 -7.86 -12.70 6.06
N SER A 6 -9.00 -13.38 6.23
CA SER A 6 -9.39 -14.45 5.33
C SER A 6 -9.87 -13.91 3.98
N ILE A 7 -9.68 -14.69 2.90
CA ILE A 7 -10.17 -14.33 1.56
C ILE A 7 -11.71 -14.11 1.55
N PRO A 8 -12.54 -14.93 2.24
CA PRO A 8 -13.98 -14.66 2.33
C PRO A 8 -14.31 -13.30 2.95
N GLU A 9 -13.65 -12.93 4.06
CA GLU A 9 -13.84 -11.61 4.68
C GLU A 9 -13.46 -10.47 3.72
N LEU A 10 -12.39 -10.66 2.94
CA LEU A 10 -11.96 -9.70 1.93
C LEU A 10 -12.95 -9.58 0.78
N ALA A 11 -13.54 -10.68 0.34
CA ALA A 11 -14.57 -10.71 -0.69
C ALA A 11 -15.82 -9.93 -0.25
N ASP A 12 -16.24 -10.05 1.02
CA ASP A 12 -17.38 -9.30 1.58
C ASP A 12 -17.11 -7.77 1.58
N MET A 13 -15.84 -7.36 1.70
CA MET A 13 -15.43 -5.96 1.57
C MET A 13 -15.25 -5.50 0.12
N GLY A 14 -15.41 -6.39 -0.85
CA GLY A 14 -15.31 -6.11 -2.29
C GLY A 14 -13.92 -6.30 -2.89
N PHE A 15 -12.98 -6.94 -2.18
CA PHE A 15 -11.69 -7.34 -2.76
C PHE A 15 -11.87 -8.52 -3.72
N LYS A 16 -11.02 -8.56 -4.74
CA LYS A 16 -11.06 -9.56 -5.81
C LYS A 16 -9.66 -10.09 -6.08
N GLY A 17 -9.54 -11.38 -6.34
CA GLY A 17 -8.33 -11.99 -6.88
C GLY A 17 -8.45 -12.12 -8.40
N ASP A 18 -7.38 -11.82 -9.13
CA ASP A 18 -7.35 -12.05 -10.57
C ASP A 18 -7.10 -13.51 -10.87
N ARG A 19 -7.72 -14.04 -11.93
CA ARG A 19 -7.39 -15.36 -12.46
C ARG A 19 -6.50 -15.18 -13.68
N ILE A 20 -5.24 -15.57 -13.56
CA ILE A 20 -4.25 -15.51 -14.63
C ILE A 20 -4.29 -16.84 -15.40
N PRO A 21 -4.66 -16.83 -16.70
CA PRO A 21 -4.68 -18.04 -17.51
C PRO A 21 -3.32 -18.75 -17.50
N GLY A 22 -3.30 -20.06 -17.25
CA GLY A 22 -2.08 -20.87 -17.21
C GLY A 22 -1.23 -20.76 -15.93
N VAL A 23 -1.53 -19.81 -15.03
CA VAL A 23 -0.81 -19.63 -13.75
C VAL A 23 -1.72 -19.95 -12.55
N GLY A 24 -3.02 -19.66 -12.64
CA GLY A 24 -3.97 -19.85 -11.55
C GLY A 24 -4.46 -18.51 -10.99
N CYS A 25 -4.92 -18.49 -9.75
CA CYS A 25 -5.30 -17.24 -9.09
C CYS A 25 -4.04 -16.44 -8.74
N SER A 26 -4.12 -15.12 -8.91
CA SER A 26 -3.12 -14.17 -8.39
C SER A 26 -2.97 -14.43 -6.89
N PRO A 27 -1.72 -14.43 -6.36
CA PRO A 27 -1.49 -14.56 -4.93
C PRO A 27 -2.03 -13.37 -4.14
N ASN A 28 -2.38 -12.27 -4.81
CA ASN A 28 -2.92 -11.09 -4.18
C ASN A 28 -4.42 -10.95 -4.46
N VAL A 29 -5.15 -10.50 -3.44
CA VAL A 29 -6.49 -9.93 -3.61
C VAL A 29 -6.41 -8.41 -3.49
N HIS A 30 -7.18 -7.70 -4.30
CA HIS A 30 -7.12 -6.24 -4.34
C HIS A 30 -8.50 -5.60 -4.46
N LYS A 31 -8.60 -4.34 -4.06
CA LYS A 31 -9.78 -3.50 -4.27
C LYS A 31 -9.34 -2.14 -4.81
N THR A 32 -9.97 -1.73 -5.91
CA THR A 32 -9.64 -0.49 -6.62
C THR A 32 -10.52 0.66 -6.16
N PHE A 33 -9.91 1.82 -6.03
CA PHE A 33 -10.52 3.11 -5.72
C PHE A 33 -10.09 4.13 -6.80
N GLU A 34 -10.53 5.38 -6.69
CA GLU A 34 -10.12 6.42 -7.62
C GLU A 34 -8.62 6.73 -7.47
N GLY A 35 -7.83 6.42 -8.49
CA GLY A 35 -6.39 6.73 -8.55
C GLY A 35 -5.46 5.75 -7.82
N PHE A 36 -5.98 4.79 -7.05
CA PHE A 36 -5.18 3.80 -6.33
C PHE A 36 -5.93 2.48 -6.10
N HIS A 37 -5.22 1.45 -5.64
CA HIS A 37 -5.85 0.24 -5.11
C HIS A 37 -5.14 -0.24 -3.86
N ILE A 38 -5.89 -0.96 -3.01
CA ILE A 38 -5.34 -1.69 -1.88
C ILE A 38 -5.12 -3.14 -2.32
N SER A 39 -3.91 -3.65 -2.14
CA SER A 39 -3.55 -5.04 -2.42
C SER A 39 -3.17 -5.74 -1.13
N TYR A 40 -3.72 -6.91 -0.88
CA TYR A 40 -3.36 -7.78 0.25
C TYR A 40 -2.79 -9.09 -0.27
N ARG A 41 -1.74 -9.57 0.39
CA ARG A 41 -1.12 -10.87 0.17
C ARG A 41 -1.00 -11.58 1.51
N ASP A 42 -1.52 -12.80 1.58
CA ASP A 42 -1.57 -13.61 2.81
C ASP A 42 -0.36 -14.53 2.99
N ASP A 43 0.42 -14.78 1.93
CA ASP A 43 1.52 -15.76 1.97
C ASP A 43 2.88 -15.21 2.43
N ASP A 44 3.82 -16.14 2.61
CA ASP A 44 5.23 -15.93 2.97
C ASP A 44 6.18 -15.83 1.76
N GLY A 45 5.66 -15.84 0.53
CA GLY A 45 6.37 -16.13 -0.73
C GLY A 45 7.30 -15.03 -1.28
N GLY A 46 7.82 -14.15 -0.43
CA GLY A 46 8.83 -13.15 -0.79
C GLY A 46 8.96 -11.99 0.19
N TYR A 47 7.90 -11.70 0.94
CA TYR A 47 7.85 -10.59 1.90
C TYR A 47 8.13 -11.00 3.36
N GLY A 48 8.20 -12.31 3.64
CA GLY A 48 8.43 -12.85 4.98
C GLY A 48 7.17 -12.94 5.86
N GLY A 49 5.99 -12.73 5.28
CA GLY A 49 4.68 -12.79 5.92
C GLY A 49 3.64 -11.94 5.19
N PRO A 50 2.43 -11.82 5.75
CA PRO A 50 1.36 -11.03 5.15
C PRO A 50 1.77 -9.60 4.90
N THR A 51 1.30 -9.03 3.80
CA THR A 51 1.54 -7.62 3.48
C THR A 51 0.29 -6.96 2.93
N THR A 52 0.17 -5.67 3.21
CA THR A 52 -0.86 -4.82 2.62
C THR A 52 -0.18 -3.64 1.94
N ALA A 53 -0.53 -3.39 0.69
CA ALA A 53 0.03 -2.32 -0.12
C ALA A 53 -1.05 -1.33 -0.54
N ILE A 54 -0.74 -0.03 -0.44
CA ILE A 54 -1.41 1.04 -1.17
C ILE A 54 -0.65 1.21 -2.48
N VAL A 55 -1.31 0.98 -3.60
CA VAL A 55 -0.68 1.01 -4.93
C VAL A 55 -1.22 2.19 -5.73
N LEU A 56 -0.36 3.18 -5.97
CA LEU A 56 -0.72 4.43 -6.66
C LEU A 56 -0.59 4.24 -8.17
N SER A 57 -1.68 4.48 -8.91
CA SER A 57 -1.73 4.37 -10.37
C SER A 57 -1.14 3.06 -10.93
N GLY A 58 -1.21 1.95 -10.17
CA GLY A 58 -0.64 0.66 -10.54
C GLY A 58 0.89 0.61 -10.64
N ARG A 59 1.60 1.62 -10.13
CA ARG A 59 3.05 1.79 -10.32
C ARG A 59 3.83 1.95 -9.02
N VAL A 60 3.35 2.74 -8.07
CA VAL A 60 4.09 3.06 -6.84
C VAL A 60 3.53 2.22 -5.69
N PHE A 61 4.39 1.50 -5.00
CA PHE A 61 4.00 0.55 -3.95
C PHE A 61 4.38 1.03 -2.56
N PHE A 62 3.39 1.45 -1.78
CA PHE A 62 3.53 1.72 -0.34
C PHE A 62 3.10 0.49 0.45
N VAL A 63 4.08 -0.31 0.87
CA VAL A 63 3.86 -1.63 1.47
C VAL A 63 4.08 -1.60 2.97
N LEU A 64 3.13 -2.13 3.73
CA LEU A 64 3.21 -2.41 5.17
C LEU A 64 3.28 -3.94 5.42
N ASN A 65 4.04 -4.32 6.44
CA ASN A 65 4.02 -5.68 7.00
C ASN A 65 2.76 -5.89 7.82
N GLY A 66 1.99 -6.94 7.51
CA GLY A 66 0.76 -7.29 8.20
C GLY A 66 -0.50 -7.08 7.37
N ALA A 67 -1.63 -7.49 7.96
CA ALA A 67 -2.95 -7.29 7.39
C ALA A 67 -3.54 -5.96 7.89
N HIS A 68 -3.47 -4.95 7.02
CA HIS A 68 -4.04 -3.60 7.23
C HIS A 68 -5.22 -3.32 6.30
N CYS A 69 -5.69 -4.36 5.60
CA CYS A 69 -6.67 -4.24 4.52
C CYS A 69 -8.05 -3.81 5.02
N LYS A 70 -8.43 -4.11 6.26
CA LYS A 70 -9.71 -3.67 6.85
C LYS A 70 -9.69 -2.17 7.10
N GLU A 71 -8.68 -1.70 7.83
CA GLU A 71 -8.49 -0.29 8.20
C GLU A 71 -8.29 0.58 6.97
N LEU A 72 -7.42 0.15 6.04
CA LEU A 72 -7.21 0.89 4.80
C LEU A 72 -8.46 0.91 3.92
N ASN A 73 -9.25 -0.18 3.87
CA ASN A 73 -10.51 -0.19 3.13
C ASN A 73 -11.53 0.78 3.74
N GLU A 74 -11.65 0.84 5.06
CA GLU A 74 -12.54 1.78 5.74
C GLU A 74 -12.14 3.23 5.42
N LEU A 75 -10.86 3.56 5.61
CA LEU A 75 -10.32 4.88 5.31
C LEU A 75 -10.44 5.26 3.83
N ALA A 76 -10.21 4.32 2.92
CA ALA A 76 -10.41 4.55 1.50
C ALA A 76 -11.88 4.86 1.15
N CYS A 77 -12.84 4.32 1.91
CA CYS A 77 -14.26 4.63 1.72
C CYS A 77 -14.67 5.97 2.34
N THR A 78 -14.03 6.41 3.44
CA THR A 78 -14.42 7.62 4.17
C THR A 78 -13.64 8.85 3.72
N ASP A 79 -12.33 8.73 3.59
CA ASP A 79 -11.38 9.84 3.40
C ASP A 79 -10.52 9.66 2.14
N GLY A 80 -10.79 8.62 1.35
CA GLY A 80 -10.09 8.35 0.10
C GLY A 80 -8.59 8.11 0.30
N ILE A 81 -7.79 8.61 -0.64
CA ILE A 81 -6.34 8.45 -0.61
C ILE A 81 -5.70 9.15 0.60
N ASP A 82 -6.25 10.27 1.04
CA ASP A 82 -5.71 11.07 2.15
C ASP A 82 -5.71 10.26 3.45
N GLY A 83 -6.83 9.58 3.75
CA GLY A 83 -6.92 8.68 4.90
C GLY A 83 -5.91 7.54 4.83
N CYS A 84 -5.75 6.93 3.65
CA CYS A 84 -4.77 5.86 3.45
C CYS A 84 -3.32 6.33 3.65
N ILE A 85 -2.96 7.53 3.18
CA ILE A 85 -1.62 8.08 3.38
C ILE A 85 -1.38 8.45 4.85
N GLY A 86 -2.36 9.05 5.52
CA GLY A 86 -2.30 9.30 6.96
C GLY A 86 -2.05 8.02 7.75
N TYR A 87 -2.74 6.93 7.41
CA TYR A 87 -2.53 5.62 8.01
C TYR A 87 -1.14 5.04 7.73
N PHE A 88 -0.65 5.15 6.49
CA PHE A 88 0.69 4.70 6.14
C PHE A 88 1.77 5.43 6.94
N ILE A 89 1.65 6.75 7.08
CA ILE A 89 2.56 7.58 7.87
C ILE A 89 2.53 7.15 9.35
N ALA A 90 1.34 6.96 9.93
CA ALA A 90 1.19 6.52 11.31
C ALA A 90 1.79 5.13 11.58
N ASN A 91 1.89 4.30 10.53
CA ASN A 91 2.43 2.94 10.60
C ASN A 91 3.78 2.78 9.89
N LEU A 92 4.53 3.87 9.67
CA LEU A 92 5.79 3.84 8.92
C LEU A 92 6.85 2.89 9.53
N GLY A 93 6.80 2.67 10.85
CA GLY A 93 7.62 1.66 11.54
C GLY A 93 7.38 0.21 11.08
N GLN A 94 6.25 -0.05 10.42
CA GLN A 94 5.88 -1.35 9.86
C GLN A 94 6.10 -1.41 8.34
N ALA A 95 6.66 -0.35 7.72
CA ALA A 95 6.94 -0.35 6.29
C ALA A 95 7.84 -1.53 5.91
N ASN A 96 7.42 -2.30 4.91
CA ASN A 96 8.19 -3.43 4.42
C ASN A 96 9.48 -2.93 3.73
N LYS A 97 10.56 -3.72 3.78
CA LYS A 97 11.84 -3.41 3.13
C LYS A 97 11.75 -3.18 1.61
N HIS A 98 10.72 -3.69 0.95
CA HIS A 98 10.44 -3.52 -0.47
C HIS A 98 9.50 -2.34 -0.77
N SER A 99 9.04 -1.62 0.25
CA SER A 99 8.19 -0.44 0.09
C SER A 99 8.96 0.70 -0.57
N GLU A 100 8.35 1.37 -1.54
CA GLU A 100 9.02 2.34 -2.41
C GLU A 100 8.95 3.78 -1.88
N HIS A 101 8.32 3.99 -0.72
CA HIS A 101 8.06 5.31 -0.14
C HIS A 101 9.30 6.22 -0.08
N ARG A 102 10.51 5.71 0.17
CA ARG A 102 11.74 6.53 0.17
C ARG A 102 12.17 6.99 -1.23
N MET A 103 11.98 6.16 -2.27
CA MET A 103 12.24 6.56 -3.66
C MET A 103 11.15 7.53 -4.15
N ALA A 104 9.90 7.24 -3.82
CA ALA A 104 8.73 8.05 -4.14
C ALA A 104 8.79 9.48 -3.55
N THR A 105 9.51 9.68 -2.43
CA THR A 105 9.76 11.01 -1.83
C THR A 105 11.11 11.61 -2.18
N ARG A 106 11.91 10.98 -3.06
CA ARG A 106 13.30 11.38 -3.41
C ARG A 106 14.28 11.42 -2.23
N ILE A 107 13.93 10.83 -1.08
CA ILE A 107 14.88 10.58 0.01
C ILE A 107 15.92 9.54 -0.42
N ALA A 108 15.51 8.58 -1.25
CA ALA A 108 16.40 7.66 -1.97
C ALA A 108 16.39 7.96 -3.48
N PHE A 109 17.41 7.48 -4.20
CA PHE A 109 17.53 7.69 -5.65
C PHE A 109 16.33 7.11 -6.41
N ASP A 110 15.57 7.99 -7.07
CA ASP A 110 14.37 7.64 -7.82
C ASP A 110 14.70 7.16 -9.25
N ARG A 111 15.15 5.91 -9.35
CA ARG A 111 15.51 5.28 -10.63
C ARG A 111 14.34 5.06 -11.59
N PHE A 112 13.10 5.16 -11.10
CA PHE A 112 11.89 4.83 -11.86
C PHE A 112 10.96 6.03 -12.04
N ASN A 113 11.37 7.25 -11.66
CA ASN A 113 10.53 8.43 -11.71
C ASN A 113 9.18 8.23 -10.96
N LEU A 114 9.22 7.59 -9.78
CA LEU A 114 8.06 7.35 -8.91
C LEU A 114 7.55 8.63 -8.27
N PHE A 115 8.42 9.63 -8.08
CA PHE A 115 8.07 10.90 -7.44
C PHE A 115 6.93 11.61 -8.18
N GLU A 116 7.01 11.70 -9.51
CA GLU A 116 6.01 12.44 -10.30
C GLU A 116 4.64 11.76 -10.20
N THR A 117 4.58 10.42 -10.28
CA THR A 117 3.34 9.68 -10.06
C THR A 117 2.81 9.87 -8.64
N THR A 118 3.69 9.86 -7.65
CA THR A 118 3.30 10.05 -6.26
C THR A 118 2.69 11.44 -6.06
N LEU A 119 3.39 12.49 -6.50
CA LEU A 119 2.91 13.87 -6.43
C LEU A 119 1.56 14.04 -7.13
N GLN A 120 1.38 13.43 -8.31
CA GLN A 120 0.12 13.50 -9.06
C GLN A 120 -1.05 12.82 -8.34
N VAL A 121 -0.81 11.68 -7.69
CA VAL A 121 -1.88 10.89 -7.06
C VAL A 121 -2.22 11.36 -5.65
N ILE A 122 -1.21 11.66 -4.81
CA ILE A 122 -1.45 12.00 -3.39
C ILE A 122 -1.42 13.51 -3.13
N GLY A 123 -0.95 14.31 -4.09
CA GLY A 123 -0.84 15.75 -3.93
C GLY A 123 0.36 16.20 -3.07
N GLN A 124 0.63 17.51 -3.12
CA GLN A 124 1.81 18.09 -2.48
C GLN A 124 1.77 18.00 -0.94
N GLU A 125 0.59 18.15 -0.33
CA GLU A 125 0.43 18.13 1.13
C GLU A 125 0.79 16.78 1.74
N ASN A 126 0.19 15.70 1.22
CA ASN A 126 0.51 14.34 1.63
C ASN A 126 1.96 13.98 1.35
N LEU A 127 2.51 14.38 0.20
CA LEU A 127 3.92 14.15 -0.14
C LEU A 127 4.85 14.83 0.86
N SER A 128 4.53 16.06 1.27
CA SER A 128 5.33 16.81 2.24
C SER A 128 5.27 16.16 3.62
N SER A 129 4.08 15.73 4.05
CA SER A 129 3.86 15.02 5.31
C SER A 129 4.60 13.68 5.35
N LEU A 130 4.53 12.90 4.27
CA LEU A 130 5.23 11.62 4.13
C LEU A 130 6.76 11.82 4.17
N THR A 131 7.27 12.80 3.42
CA THR A 131 8.71 13.12 3.39
C THR A 131 9.22 13.45 4.79
N LYS A 132 8.53 14.35 5.50
CA LYS A 132 8.87 14.73 6.87
C LYS A 132 8.87 13.54 7.83
N ALA A 133 7.88 12.65 7.74
CA ALA A 133 7.80 11.46 8.58
C ALA A 133 8.98 10.50 8.36
N ILE A 134 9.39 10.28 7.11
CA ILE A 134 10.52 9.41 6.76
C ILE A 134 11.85 10.01 7.26
N GLU A 135 12.03 11.33 7.15
CA GLU A 135 13.21 12.02 7.68
C GLU A 135 13.32 11.88 9.20
N ILE A 136 12.20 12.00 9.93
CA ILE A 136 12.17 11.81 11.39
C ILE A 136 12.54 10.37 11.77
N GLN A 137 12.04 9.37 11.05
CA GLN A 137 12.35 7.96 11.32
C GLN A 137 13.82 7.59 11.03
N SER A 138 14.50 8.34 10.17
CA SER A 138 15.89 8.08 9.77
C SER A 138 16.92 8.67 10.74
N ASN A 139 16.48 9.44 11.75
CA ASN A 139 17.29 10.03 12.81
C ASN A 139 17.14 9.24 14.12
#